data_AF-A0A5C8T6S5-F1
#
_entry.id   AF-A0A5C8T6S5-F1
#
_cell.length_a   1.000
_cell.length_b   1.000
_cell.length_c   1.000
_cell.angle_alpha   90.00
_cell.angle_beta   90.00
_cell.angle_gamma   90.00
#
_symmetry.space_group_name_H-M   'P 1'
#
loop_
_entity.id
_entity.type
_entity.pdbx_description
1 polymer ?
#
loop_
_entity_poly.entity_id
_entity_poly.type
_entity_poly.pdbx_seq_one_letter_code
_entity_poly.pdbx_strand_id
1 'polypeptide(L)'
;MQTQAQAVDPAVIARLAKRFAGNARTRANHARWAARAALPPTPPWELIQEVLIKGRADGLNDRQLAAGVYSILVAKGLISEGRA
;
A
#
# COMPACT_ATOMS: atom_id res chain seq x y z
N MET A 1 -1.24 14.47 -17.31
CA MET A 1 -0.62 13.33 -18.02
C MET A 1 -0.82 12.10 -17.15
N GLN A 2 -1.67 11.16 -17.57
CA GLN A 2 -1.86 9.90 -16.84
C GLN A 2 -0.68 8.99 -17.18
N THR A 3 0.18 8.70 -16.19
CA THR A 3 1.21 7.67 -16.31
C THR A 3 0.50 6.32 -16.32
N GLN A 4 0.20 5.80 -17.50
CA GLN A 4 -0.23 4.40 -17.62
C GLN A 4 0.94 3.53 -17.17
N ALA A 5 0.70 2.68 -16.16
CA ALA A 5 1.70 1.70 -15.73
C ALA A 5 2.02 0.80 -16.93
N GLN A 6 3.24 0.91 -17.44
CA GLN A 6 3.66 0.17 -18.61
C GLN A 6 3.75 -1.31 -18.22
N ALA A 7 2.97 -2.15 -18.92
CA ALA A 7 2.99 -3.59 -18.67
C ALA A 7 4.40 -4.12 -18.91
N VAL A 8 4.99 -4.72 -17.87
CA VAL A 8 6.35 -5.28 -17.95
C VAL A 8 6.30 -6.56 -18.78
N ASP A 9 7.22 -6.68 -19.74
CA ASP A 9 7.37 -7.87 -20.59
C ASP A 9 7.48 -9.15 -19.74
N PRO A 10 6.61 -10.16 -19.95
CA PRO A 10 6.66 -11.44 -19.25
C PRO A 10 8.03 -12.14 -19.31
N ALA A 11 8.79 -11.98 -20.41
CA ALA A 11 10.11 -12.56 -20.56
C ALA A 11 11.14 -11.94 -19.59
N VAL A 12 11.00 -10.64 -19.31
CA VAL A 12 11.85 -9.94 -18.32
C VAL A 12 11.50 -10.43 -16.91
N ILE A 13 10.22 -10.57 -16.60
CA ILE A 13 9.76 -11.13 -15.32
C ILE A 13 10.32 -12.53 -15.12
N ALA A 14 10.22 -13.40 -16.13
CA ALA A 14 10.74 -14.77 -16.08
C ALA A 14 12.26 -14.81 -15.86
N ARG A 15 13.02 -13.92 -16.52
CA ARG A 15 14.48 -13.84 -16.34
C ARG A 15 14.86 -13.39 -14.93
N LEU A 16 14.14 -12.42 -14.37
CA LEU A 16 14.34 -11.97 -12.99
C LEU A 16 13.97 -13.06 -11.99
N ALA A 17 12.84 -13.73 -12.16
CA ALA A 17 12.42 -14.84 -11.32
C ALA A 17 13.48 -15.96 -11.32
N LYS A 18 14.00 -16.34 -12.50
CA LYS A 18 15.10 -17.31 -12.62
C LYS A 18 16.37 -16.86 -11.90
N ARG A 19 16.77 -15.59 -12.07
CA ARG A 19 17.97 -15.02 -11.43
C ARG A 19 17.89 -15.05 -9.90
N PHE A 20 16.70 -14.87 -9.34
CA PHE A 20 16.51 -14.76 -7.89
C PHE A 20 15.90 -16.00 -7.21
N ALA A 21 15.58 -17.07 -7.94
CA ALA A 21 14.94 -18.28 -7.41
C ALA A 21 15.69 -18.92 -6.22
N GLY A 22 17.04 -18.89 -6.24
CA GLY A 22 17.88 -19.42 -5.17
C GLY A 22 18.14 -18.46 -4.01
N ASN A 23 17.84 -17.17 -4.15
CA ASN A 23 18.25 -16.15 -3.19
C ASN A 23 17.33 -16.12 -1.96
N ALA A 24 17.86 -16.53 -0.81
CA ALA A 24 17.13 -16.55 0.47
C ALA A 24 16.53 -15.18 0.85
N ARG A 25 17.25 -14.08 0.59
CA ARG A 25 16.74 -12.71 0.85
C ARG A 25 15.56 -12.36 -0.04
N THR A 26 15.60 -12.78 -1.30
CA THR A 26 14.48 -12.52 -2.23
C THR A 26 13.26 -13.33 -1.83
N ARG A 27 13.45 -14.60 -1.46
CA ARG A 27 12.37 -15.48 -0.96
C ARG A 27 11.74 -14.93 0.31
N ALA A 28 12.56 -14.47 1.27
CA ALA A 28 12.08 -13.87 2.50
C ALA A 28 11.26 -12.59 2.24
N ASN A 29 11.74 -11.71 1.35
CA ASN A 29 10.98 -10.51 0.98
C ASN A 29 9.67 -10.86 0.27
N HIS A 30 9.69 -11.81 -0.68
CA HIS A 30 8.48 -12.26 -1.36
C HIS A 30 7.45 -12.83 -0.37
N ALA A 31 7.89 -13.64 0.60
CA ALA A 31 7.03 -14.17 1.65
C ALA A 31 6.43 -13.05 2.53
N ARG A 32 7.22 -12.01 2.89
CA ARG A 32 6.72 -10.85 3.65
C ARG A 32 5.67 -10.07 2.87
N TRP A 33 5.87 -9.87 1.57
CA TRP A 33 4.91 -9.19 0.71
C TRP A 33 3.64 -10.02 0.52
N ALA A 34 3.76 -11.32 0.25
CA ALA A 34 2.62 -12.22 0.12
C ALA A 34 1.79 -12.31 1.40
N ALA A 35 2.44 -12.42 2.56
CA ALA A 35 1.76 -12.39 3.86
C ALA A 35 1.00 -11.08 4.09
N ARG A 36 1.57 -9.95 3.67
CA ARG A 36 0.92 -8.63 3.75
C ARG A 36 -0.28 -8.50 2.82
N ALA A 37 -0.25 -9.14 1.65
CA ALA A 37 -1.39 -9.18 0.72
C ALA A 37 -2.52 -10.12 1.19
N ALA A 38 -2.20 -11.11 2.01
CA ALA A 38 -3.16 -12.06 2.58
C ALA A 38 -3.85 -11.57 3.87
N LEU A 39 -3.48 -10.39 4.39
CA LEU A 39 -4.14 -9.84 5.56
C LEU A 39 -5.60 -9.51 5.22
N PRO A 40 -6.55 -9.84 6.11
CA PRO A 40 -7.93 -9.43 5.92
C PRO A 40 -7.99 -7.91 5.79
N PRO A 41 -8.90 -7.37 4.96
CA PRO A 41 -9.05 -5.93 4.84
C PRO A 41 -9.41 -5.37 6.22
N THR A 42 -8.52 -4.54 6.78
CA THR A 42 -8.82 -3.76 7.99
C THR A 42 -10.10 -2.97 7.74
N PRO A 43 -11.13 -3.11 8.58
CA PRO A 43 -12.36 -2.35 8.39
C PRO A 43 -12.02 -0.84 8.41
N PRO A 44 -12.64 -0.02 7.55
CA PRO A 44 -12.23 1.37 7.34
C PRO A 44 -12.17 2.22 8.63
N TRP A 45 -13.03 1.95 9.61
CA TRP A 45 -13.09 2.71 10.86
C TRP A 45 -11.87 2.47 11.77
N GLU A 46 -11.30 1.25 11.81
CA GLU A 46 -10.09 0.95 12.59
C GLU A 46 -8.89 1.70 12.01
N LEU A 47 -8.77 1.73 10.68
CA LEU A 47 -7.73 2.48 9.97
C LEU A 47 -7.82 3.99 10.26
N ILE A 48 -9.04 4.54 10.27
CA ILE A 48 -9.29 5.94 10.63
C ILE A 48 -8.84 6.18 12.08
N GLN A 49 -9.20 5.31 13.02
CA GLN A 49 -8.78 5.43 14.42
C GLN A 49 -7.26 5.40 14.58
N GLU A 50 -6.56 4.48 13.91
CA GLU A 50 -5.10 4.42 13.95
C GLU A 50 -4.46 5.73 13.48
N VAL A 51 -4.93 6.30 12.37
CA VAL A 51 -4.44 7.58 11.85
C VAL A 51 -4.72 8.72 12.83
N LEU A 52 -5.91 8.77 13.42
CA LEU A 52 -6.27 9.80 14.39
C LEU A 52 -5.46 9.71 15.68
N ILE A 53 -5.28 8.50 16.23
CA ILE A 53 -4.48 8.26 17.45
C ILE A 53 -3.04 8.67 17.21
N LYS A 54 -2.44 8.17 16.12
CA LYS A 54 -1.05 8.49 15.79
C LYS A 54 -0.86 9.96 15.49
N GLY A 55 -1.70 10.54 14.65
CA GLY A 55 -1.57 11.95 14.27
C GLY A 55 -1.73 12.90 15.46
N ARG A 56 -2.60 12.58 16.44
CA ARG A 56 -2.69 13.33 17.69
C ARG A 56 -1.41 13.20 18.53
N ALA A 57 -0.85 12.00 18.63
CA ALA A 57 0.42 11.77 19.32
C ALA A 57 1.58 12.54 18.65
N ASP A 58 1.52 12.70 17.33
CA ASP A 58 2.49 13.45 16.52
C ASP A 58 2.23 14.97 16.52
N GLY A 59 1.18 15.45 17.21
CA GLY A 59 0.86 16.89 17.33
C GLY A 59 0.20 17.51 16.09
N LEU A 60 -0.38 16.69 15.20
CA LEU A 60 -1.05 17.17 14.00
C LEU A 60 -2.35 17.92 14.33
N ASN A 61 -2.59 19.02 13.63
CA ASN A 61 -3.85 19.74 13.71
C ASN A 61 -4.95 19.04 12.86
N ASP A 62 -6.20 19.46 13.06
CA ASP A 62 -7.36 18.83 12.41
C ASP A 62 -7.28 18.79 10.89
N ARG A 63 -6.69 19.82 10.26
CA ARG A 63 -6.50 19.85 8.81
C ARG A 63 -5.52 18.79 8.34
N GLN A 64 -4.42 18.60 9.08
CA GLN A 64 -3.41 17.57 8.78
C GLN A 64 -3.97 16.17 9.04
N LEU A 65 -4.76 15.99 10.11
CA LEU A 65 -5.45 14.74 10.41
C LEU A 65 -6.43 14.35 9.30
N ALA A 66 -7.26 15.30 8.85
CA ALA A 66 -8.20 15.07 7.75
C ALA A 66 -7.47 14.67 6.45
N ALA A 67 -6.35 15.31 6.13
CA ALA A 67 -5.53 14.96 4.98
C ALA A 67 -4.91 13.55 5.10
N GLY A 68 -4.46 13.16 6.30
CA GLY A 68 -3.94 11.83 6.58
C GLY A 68 -4.99 10.73 6.41
N VAL A 69 -6.20 10.95 6.95
CA VAL A 69 -7.34 10.04 6.81
C VAL A 69 -7.72 9.88 5.34
N TYR A 70 -7.88 10.99 4.60
CA TYR A 70 -8.18 10.93 3.18
C TYR A 70 -7.11 10.14 2.39
N SER A 71 -5.84 10.44 2.63
CA SER A 71 -4.72 9.81 1.92
C SER A 71 -4.68 8.29 2.14
N ILE A 72 -4.92 7.81 3.37
CA ILE A 72 -4.89 6.37 3.65
C ILE A 72 -6.10 5.65 3.02
N LEU A 73 -7.28 6.28 3.03
CA LEU A 73 -8.48 5.69 2.44
C LEU A 73 -8.35 5.58 0.92
N VAL A 74 -7.79 6.59 0.25
CA VAL A 74 -7.47 6.54 -1.19
C VAL A 74 -6.43 5.46 -1.49
N ALA A 75 -5.33 5.41 -0.73
CA ALA A 75 -4.26 4.43 -0.94
C ALA A 75 -4.72 2.97 -0.76
N LYS A 76 -5.79 2.76 0.03
CA LYS A 76 -6.43 1.46 0.24
C LYS A 76 -7.56 1.17 -0.75
N GLY A 77 -7.88 2.11 -1.66
CA GLY A 77 -8.99 1.97 -2.61
C GLY A 77 -10.36 2.00 -1.97
N LEU A 78 -10.48 2.52 -0.74
CA LEU A 78 -11.73 2.58 0.00
C LEU A 78 -12.61 3.78 -0.40
N ILE A 79 -11.98 4.83 -0.94
CA ILE A 79 -12.65 5.99 -1.54
C ILE A 79 -11.94 6.37 -2.84
N SER A 80 -12.68 6.87 -3.83
CA SER A 80 -12.10 7.49 -5.03
C SER A 80 -11.68 8.93 -4.73
N GLU A 81 -10.75 9.49 -5.52
CA GLU A 81 -10.20 10.85 -5.34
C GLU A 81 -11.22 11.99 -5.62
N GLY A 82 -12.52 11.77 -5.41
CA GLY A 82 -13.56 12.77 -5.67
C GLY A 82 -13.80 13.03 -7.15
N ARG A 83 -13.45 12.11 -8.05
CA ARG A 83 -13.99 12.09 -9.41
C ARG A 83 -15.24 11.21 -9.42
N ALA A 84 -16.40 11.88 -9.50
CA ALA A 84 -17.62 11.32 -10.07
C ALA A 84 -17.43 11.12 -11.58
#